data_AF-A0A124I188-F1
#
_entry.id   AF-A0A124I188-F1
#
_cell.length_a   1.000
_cell.length_b   1.000
_cell.length_c   1.000
_cell.angle_alpha   90.00
_cell.angle_beta   90.00
_cell.angle_gamma   90.00
#
_symmetry.space_group_name_H-M   'P 1'
#
loop_
_entity.id
_entity.type
_entity.pdbx_description
1 polymer ?
#
loop_
_entity_poly.entity_id
_entity_poly.type
_entity_poly.pdbx_seq_one_letter_code
_entity_poly.pdbx_strand_id
1 'polypeptide(L)'
;MAAGGGRLTAVGDPERDGWRLGPGRRPFFALCEETDVPGTGHGLSKGASLCGIPGDRLTVYRGPFDPTRDTACPGCRAQVLGDPEPTLQDLLRHRVRGAVPGPLRAELLAALKQGAQVGLWVSGRAAELVRRHARRERIVEGGALVEAVVGADGPLGLARVVHGTREFLVFLPQDGRPFVARAEPGP
;
A
#
# COMPACT_ATOMS: atom_id res chain seq x y z
N MET A 1 -14.15 38.98 -11.08
CA MET A 1 -13.54 38.57 -9.79
C MET A 1 -13.67 37.06 -9.69
N ALA A 2 -12.54 36.37 -9.79
CA ALA A 2 -12.48 34.91 -9.87
C ALA A 2 -12.59 34.29 -8.47
N ALA A 3 -13.59 33.44 -8.25
CA ALA A 3 -13.65 32.52 -7.12
C ALA A 3 -13.00 31.20 -7.57
N GLY A 4 -11.81 30.92 -7.05
CA GLY A 4 -10.99 29.78 -7.43
C GLY A 4 -11.67 28.45 -7.09
N GLY A 5 -12.06 27.70 -8.12
CA GLY A 5 -12.44 26.30 -8.02
C GLY A 5 -11.24 25.47 -7.60
N GLY A 6 -11.15 25.16 -6.31
CA GLY A 6 -10.22 24.18 -5.79
C GLY A 6 -10.59 22.79 -6.29
N ARG A 7 -9.89 22.32 -7.32
CA ARG A 7 -9.95 20.94 -7.83
C ARG A 7 -9.62 19.99 -6.68
N LEU A 8 -10.62 19.29 -6.14
CA LEU A 8 -10.40 18.20 -5.18
C LEU A 8 -9.70 17.06 -5.93
N THR A 9 -8.38 17.02 -5.87
CA THR A 9 -7.59 15.86 -6.28
C THR A 9 -7.85 14.74 -5.29
N ALA A 10 -8.68 13.78 -5.68
CA ALA A 10 -8.88 12.53 -4.97
C ALA A 10 -7.61 11.68 -5.07
N VAL A 11 -6.66 11.92 -4.19
CA VAL A 11 -5.68 10.93 -3.74
C VAL A 11 -5.47 11.22 -2.26
N GLY A 12 -6.03 10.37 -1.40
CA GLY A 12 -5.57 10.31 -0.02
C GLY A 12 -4.09 9.95 -0.07
N ASP A 13 -3.25 10.86 0.39
CA ASP A 13 -1.81 10.66 0.51
C ASP A 13 -1.56 9.54 1.54
N PRO A 14 -1.07 8.35 1.12
CA PRO A 14 -0.81 7.24 2.02
C PRO A 14 0.32 7.51 3.02
N GLU A 15 0.98 8.68 2.96
CA GLU A 15 2.01 9.11 3.92
C GLU A 15 1.42 9.75 5.20
N ARG A 16 0.16 10.21 5.20
CA ARG A 16 -0.44 10.90 6.38
C ARG A 16 -0.94 9.99 7.50
N ASP A 17 -1.25 8.72 7.20
CA ASP A 17 -1.86 7.81 8.18
C ASP A 17 -0.83 6.79 8.71
N GLY A 18 -0.19 7.15 9.81
CA GLY A 18 0.82 6.36 10.51
C GLY A 18 0.44 4.88 10.66
N TRP A 19 1.26 4.03 10.04
CA TRP A 19 1.52 2.61 10.31
C TRP A 19 0.51 1.88 11.20
N ARG A 20 -0.62 1.47 10.62
CA ARG A 20 -1.41 0.34 11.13
C ARG A 20 -1.90 -0.53 9.98
N LEU A 21 -1.44 -1.79 9.97
CA LEU A 21 -2.07 -2.87 9.20
C LEU A 21 -3.34 -3.30 9.95
N GLY A 22 -4.47 -2.82 9.48
CA GLY A 22 -5.77 -3.47 9.67
C GLY A 22 -6.24 -4.05 8.33
N PRO A 23 -7.14 -5.04 8.32
CA PRO A 23 -7.74 -5.53 7.10
C PRO A 23 -8.48 -4.38 6.38
N GLY A 24 -8.38 -4.34 5.05
CA GLY A 24 -9.46 -3.81 4.21
C GLY A 24 -9.72 -2.30 4.18
N ARG A 25 -8.70 -1.43 4.00
CA ARG A 25 -9.00 -0.12 3.41
C ARG A 25 -9.01 -0.22 1.90
N ARG A 26 -10.20 -0.51 1.36
CA ARG A 26 -10.52 -0.33 -0.06
C ARG A 26 -10.12 1.08 -0.51
N PRO A 27 -9.69 1.26 -1.77
CA PRO A 27 -9.49 2.60 -2.30
C PRO A 27 -10.72 3.47 -2.04
N PHE A 28 -10.52 4.66 -1.50
CA PHE A 28 -11.59 5.62 -1.29
C PHE A 28 -12.03 6.17 -2.65
N PHE A 29 -13.27 5.87 -3.03
CA PHE A 29 -13.92 6.47 -4.19
C PHE A 29 -14.92 7.52 -3.71
N ALA A 30 -14.88 8.73 -4.25
CA ALA A 30 -15.89 9.73 -3.94
C ALA A 30 -17.23 9.33 -4.59
N LEU A 31 -18.33 9.55 -3.89
CA LEU A 31 -19.67 9.40 -4.45
C LEU A 31 -19.91 10.51 -5.49
N CYS A 32 -20.38 10.11 -6.66
CA CYS A 32 -20.88 11.02 -7.68
C CYS A 32 -22.15 10.46 -8.31
N GLU A 33 -22.95 11.33 -8.91
CA GLU A 33 -24.11 10.96 -9.72
C GLU A 33 -23.99 11.65 -11.09
N GLU A 34 -24.63 11.08 -12.10
CA GLU A 34 -24.74 11.77 -13.39
C GLU A 34 -25.60 13.03 -13.24
N THR A 35 -25.10 14.16 -13.73
CA THR A 35 -25.72 15.48 -13.49
C THR A 35 -27.14 15.56 -14.04
N ASP A 36 -27.40 14.92 -15.18
CA ASP A 36 -28.69 14.98 -15.87
C ASP A 36 -29.65 13.84 -15.49
N VAL A 37 -29.16 12.82 -14.77
CA VAL A 37 -29.95 11.63 -14.36
C VAL A 37 -29.57 11.23 -12.92
N PRO A 38 -30.01 12.02 -11.91
CA PRO A 38 -29.69 11.72 -10.52
C PRO A 38 -30.43 10.47 -10.02
N GLY A 39 -29.88 9.84 -8.97
CA GLY A 39 -30.50 8.68 -8.30
C GLY A 39 -29.71 7.37 -8.42
N THR A 40 -28.64 7.33 -9.22
CA THR A 40 -27.68 6.22 -9.24
C THR A 40 -26.31 6.72 -8.78
N GLY A 41 -25.79 6.16 -7.69
CA GLY A 41 -24.48 6.48 -7.15
C GLY A 41 -23.36 5.78 -7.91
N HIS A 42 -22.31 6.52 -8.25
CA HIS A 42 -21.10 6.05 -8.91
C HIS A 42 -19.86 6.35 -8.05
N GLY A 43 -18.86 5.47 -8.12
CA GLY A 43 -17.54 5.72 -7.54
C GLY A 43 -16.68 6.53 -8.51
N LEU A 44 -16.14 7.66 -8.05
CA LEU A 44 -15.25 8.51 -8.84
C LEU A 44 -13.78 8.08 -8.67
N SER A 45 -13.07 7.91 -9.78
CA SER A 45 -11.63 7.62 -9.84
C SER A 45 -10.98 8.34 -11.01
N LYS A 46 -9.85 9.04 -10.80
CA LYS A 46 -9.03 9.65 -11.86
C LYS A 46 -9.82 10.52 -12.88
N GLY A 47 -10.86 11.22 -12.43
CA GLY A 47 -11.62 12.16 -13.27
C GLY A 47 -12.75 11.54 -14.11
N ALA A 48 -13.09 10.28 -13.88
CA ALA A 48 -14.28 9.62 -14.41
C ALA A 48 -14.90 8.71 -13.34
N SER A 49 -16.13 8.26 -13.55
CA SER A 49 -16.65 7.17 -12.73
C SER A 49 -15.94 5.86 -13.07
N LEU A 50 -15.95 4.91 -12.13
CA LEU A 50 -15.40 3.56 -12.35
C LEU A 50 -16.02 2.85 -13.54
N CYS A 51 -17.32 3.07 -13.80
CA CYS A 51 -18.02 2.52 -14.95
C CYS A 51 -17.83 3.35 -16.24
N GLY A 52 -16.98 4.38 -16.26
CA GLY A 52 -16.56 5.08 -17.47
C GLY A 52 -17.32 6.36 -17.81
N ILE A 53 -18.11 6.94 -16.90
CA ILE A 53 -18.77 8.22 -17.13
C ILE A 53 -17.75 9.36 -16.98
N PRO A 54 -17.59 10.24 -17.99
CA PRO A 54 -16.71 11.39 -17.91
C PRO A 54 -17.03 12.33 -16.73
N GLY A 55 -16.00 12.88 -16.08
CA GLY A 55 -16.16 13.73 -14.89
C GLY A 55 -16.90 15.04 -15.10
N ASP A 56 -16.94 15.55 -16.33
CA ASP A 56 -17.72 16.75 -16.72
C ASP A 56 -19.23 16.50 -16.75
N ARG A 57 -19.66 15.22 -16.71
CA ARG A 57 -21.06 14.80 -16.62
C ARG A 57 -21.46 14.35 -15.21
N LEU A 58 -20.59 14.55 -14.22
CA LEU A 58 -20.76 14.04 -12.87
C LEU A 58 -20.86 15.17 -11.84
N THR A 59 -21.89 15.08 -11.00
CA THR A 59 -22.00 15.87 -9.77
C THR A 59 -21.32 15.08 -8.64
N VAL A 60 -20.26 15.63 -8.07
CA VAL A 60 -19.48 14.97 -6.99
C VAL A 60 -19.97 15.41 -5.61
N TYR A 61 -20.28 14.45 -4.76
CA TYR A 61 -20.75 14.67 -3.40
C TYR A 61 -19.63 14.55 -2.37
N ARG A 62 -19.79 15.23 -1.23
CA ARG A 62 -18.89 15.08 -0.07
C ARG A 62 -19.24 13.80 0.69
N GLY A 63 -18.83 12.65 0.15
CA GLY A 63 -19.01 11.36 0.81
C GLY A 63 -18.37 10.21 0.05
N PRO A 64 -18.08 9.08 0.72
CA PRO A 64 -17.61 7.88 0.04
C PRO A 64 -18.72 7.24 -0.80
N PHE A 65 -18.35 6.66 -1.93
CA PHE A 65 -19.17 5.69 -2.64
C PHE A 65 -19.27 4.41 -1.81
N ASP A 66 -20.50 3.97 -1.56
CA ASP A 66 -20.80 2.75 -0.82
C ASP A 66 -21.34 1.69 -1.80
N PRO A 67 -20.57 0.63 -2.11
CA PRO A 67 -20.99 -0.40 -3.05
C PRO A 67 -22.17 -1.23 -2.54
N THR A 68 -22.48 -1.18 -1.23
CA THR A 68 -23.54 -1.96 -0.62
C THR A 68 -24.91 -1.29 -0.69
N ARG A 69 -24.98 -0.01 -1.05
CA ARG A 69 -26.27 0.70 -1.23
C ARG A 69 -27.03 0.17 -2.44
N ASP A 70 -28.35 0.15 -2.33
CA ASP A 70 -29.24 -0.25 -3.41
C ASP A 70 -29.13 0.67 -4.63
N THR A 71 -28.88 1.97 -4.38
CA THR A 71 -28.67 2.98 -5.41
C THR A 71 -27.28 2.93 -6.06
N ALA A 72 -26.39 2.02 -5.63
CA ALA A 72 -25.06 1.91 -6.20
C ALA A 72 -25.12 1.33 -7.61
N CYS A 73 -24.47 2.00 -8.57
CA CYS A 73 -24.30 1.53 -9.94
C CYS A 73 -23.73 0.10 -9.93
N PRO A 74 -24.38 -0.88 -10.59
CA PRO A 74 -23.91 -2.26 -10.62
C PRO A 74 -22.49 -2.42 -11.18
N GLY A 75 -22.10 -1.61 -12.17
CA GLY A 75 -20.76 -1.62 -12.74
C GLY A 75 -19.69 -1.11 -11.76
N CYS A 76 -19.96 0.00 -11.08
CA CYS A 76 -19.08 0.51 -10.02
C CYS A 76 -19.01 -0.47 -8.84
N ARG A 77 -20.15 -1.06 -8.44
CA ARG A 77 -20.24 -2.10 -7.41
C ARG A 77 -19.36 -3.29 -7.78
N ALA A 78 -19.48 -3.80 -9.00
CA ALA A 78 -18.72 -4.96 -9.47
C ALA A 78 -17.21 -4.69 -9.50
N GLN A 79 -16.76 -3.48 -9.86
CA GLN A 79 -15.33 -3.16 -9.77
C GLN A 79 -14.85 -3.06 -8.32
N VAL A 80 -15.64 -2.45 -7.44
CA VAL A 80 -15.27 -2.29 -6.03
C VAL A 80 -15.35 -3.60 -5.25
N LEU A 81 -16.31 -4.48 -5.55
CA LEU A 81 -16.47 -5.80 -4.91
C LEU A 81 -15.69 -6.91 -5.63
N GLY A 82 -15.44 -6.77 -6.92
CA GLY A 82 -14.82 -7.78 -7.78
C GLY A 82 -13.31 -7.67 -7.88
N ASP A 83 -12.72 -6.53 -7.49
CA ASP A 83 -11.29 -6.50 -7.19
C ASP A 83 -11.06 -7.25 -5.86
N PRO A 84 -10.36 -8.40 -5.88
CA PRO A 84 -10.00 -9.08 -4.63
C PRO A 84 -9.20 -8.11 -3.77
N GLU A 85 -9.42 -8.16 -2.45
CA GLU A 85 -8.63 -7.34 -1.55
C GLU A 85 -7.14 -7.58 -1.80
N PRO A 86 -6.32 -6.50 -1.87
CA PRO A 86 -4.91 -6.66 -2.11
C PRO A 86 -4.31 -7.56 -1.03
N THR A 87 -3.66 -8.62 -1.46
CA THR A 87 -3.00 -9.56 -0.56
C THR A 87 -1.84 -8.87 0.18
N LEU A 88 -1.35 -9.45 1.27
CA LEU A 88 -0.14 -8.96 1.94
C LEU A 88 1.06 -8.89 0.97
N GLN A 89 1.13 -9.83 0.02
CA GLN A 89 2.10 -9.86 -1.06
C GLN A 89 1.95 -8.66 -1.99
N ASP A 90 0.72 -8.28 -2.36
CA ASP A 90 0.45 -7.12 -3.21
C ASP A 90 0.83 -5.81 -2.53
N LEU A 91 0.47 -5.66 -1.25
CA LEU A 91 0.82 -4.51 -0.44
C LEU A 91 2.33 -4.39 -0.29
N LEU A 92 3.02 -5.49 0.03
CA LEU A 92 4.47 -5.48 0.17
C LEU A 92 5.17 -5.20 -1.16
N ARG A 93 4.71 -5.81 -2.26
CA ARG A 93 5.22 -5.56 -3.61
C ARG A 93 5.08 -4.09 -3.99
N HIS A 94 3.96 -3.46 -3.66
CA HIS A 94 3.76 -2.03 -3.87
C HIS A 94 4.79 -1.20 -3.08
N ARG A 95 5.01 -1.50 -1.80
CA ARG A 95 6.00 -0.80 -0.97
C ARG A 95 7.44 -0.99 -1.45
N VAL A 96 7.82 -2.21 -1.85
CA VAL A 96 9.18 -2.52 -2.33
C VAL A 96 9.50 -1.81 -3.65
N ARG A 97 8.49 -1.42 -4.46
CA ARG A 97 8.74 -0.57 -5.64
C ARG A 97 9.34 0.79 -5.25
N GLY A 98 8.99 1.34 -4.08
CA GLY A 98 9.59 2.58 -3.56
C GLY A 98 10.90 2.39 -2.80
N ALA A 99 11.39 1.16 -2.63
CA ALA A 99 12.61 0.87 -1.90
C ALA A 99 13.86 1.39 -2.61
N VAL A 100 14.96 1.56 -1.87
CA VAL A 100 16.29 1.88 -2.40
C VAL A 100 16.60 0.97 -3.60
N PRO A 101 16.89 1.53 -4.79
CA PRO A 101 17.23 0.75 -5.97
C PRO A 101 18.47 -0.13 -5.72
N GLY A 102 18.40 -1.39 -6.11
CA GLY A 102 19.53 -2.32 -5.99
C GLY A 102 19.16 -3.75 -6.37
N PRO A 103 20.15 -4.66 -6.45
CA PRO A 103 19.93 -6.06 -6.83
C PRO A 103 18.93 -6.77 -5.92
N LEU A 104 19.04 -6.60 -4.59
CA LEU A 104 18.14 -7.23 -3.62
C LEU A 104 16.67 -6.80 -3.80
N ARG A 105 16.43 -5.54 -4.14
CA ARG A 105 15.07 -5.05 -4.46
C ARG A 105 14.52 -5.75 -5.70
N ALA A 106 15.32 -5.86 -6.77
CA ALA A 106 14.89 -6.50 -8.01
C ALA A 106 14.60 -8.00 -7.79
N GLU A 107 15.47 -8.68 -7.05
CA GLU A 107 15.29 -10.09 -6.70
C GLU A 107 14.05 -10.33 -5.85
N LEU A 108 13.80 -9.49 -4.85
CA LEU A 108 12.60 -9.59 -4.02
C LEU A 108 11.32 -9.36 -4.83
N LEU A 109 11.32 -8.36 -5.72
CA LEU A 109 10.16 -8.12 -6.61
C LEU A 109 9.90 -9.31 -7.53
N ALA A 110 10.96 -9.96 -8.04
CA ALA A 110 10.84 -11.18 -8.83
C ALA A 110 10.28 -12.34 -7.99
N ALA A 111 10.77 -12.53 -6.76
CA ALA A 111 10.30 -13.55 -5.83
C ALA A 111 8.82 -13.35 -5.46
N LEU A 112 8.41 -12.12 -5.14
CA LEU A 112 7.00 -11.79 -4.85
C LEU A 112 6.09 -12.05 -6.06
N LYS A 113 6.57 -11.78 -7.29
CA LYS A 113 5.84 -12.14 -8.52
C LYS A 113 5.68 -13.66 -8.69
N GLN A 114 6.62 -14.44 -8.18
CA GLN A 114 6.63 -15.92 -8.23
C GLN A 114 5.87 -16.56 -7.05
N GLY A 115 5.26 -15.77 -6.16
CA GLY A 115 4.48 -16.29 -5.04
C GLY A 115 5.27 -16.48 -3.74
N ALA A 116 6.38 -15.75 -3.55
CA ALA A 116 7.09 -15.73 -2.27
C ALA A 116 6.15 -15.43 -1.08
N GLN A 117 6.38 -16.13 0.02
CA GLN A 117 5.51 -16.06 1.19
C GLN A 117 5.93 -14.93 2.11
N VAL A 118 4.98 -14.09 2.52
CA VAL A 118 5.19 -13.06 3.53
C VAL A 118 4.81 -13.65 4.89
N GLY A 119 5.80 -14.08 5.66
CA GLY A 119 5.60 -14.83 6.90
C GLY A 119 5.54 -13.98 8.17
N LEU A 120 5.89 -12.69 8.08
CA LEU A 120 5.84 -11.75 9.20
C LEU A 120 5.70 -10.33 8.65
N TRP A 121 4.84 -9.53 9.28
CA TRP A 121 4.84 -8.07 9.11
C TRP A 121 4.52 -7.43 10.46
N VAL A 122 5.50 -6.74 11.03
CA VAL A 122 5.41 -6.09 12.35
C VAL A 122 5.91 -4.66 12.30
N SER A 123 5.58 -3.88 13.31
CA SER A 123 6.05 -2.49 13.45
C SER A 123 6.43 -2.23 14.91
N GLY A 124 7.40 -1.35 15.13
CA GLY A 124 7.96 -1.10 16.45
C GLY A 124 9.21 -0.23 16.38
N ARG A 125 9.98 -0.21 17.47
CA ARG A 125 11.27 0.49 17.49
C ARG A 125 12.33 -0.30 16.72
N ALA A 126 13.16 0.39 15.95
CA ALA A 126 14.16 -0.22 15.08
C ALA A 126 15.06 -1.23 15.82
N ALA A 127 15.63 -0.82 16.96
CA ALA A 127 16.53 -1.68 17.75
C ALA A 127 15.82 -2.94 18.28
N GLU A 128 14.56 -2.83 18.70
CA GLU A 128 13.79 -3.98 19.19
C GLU A 128 13.43 -4.94 18.06
N LEU A 129 12.96 -4.43 16.93
CA LEU A 129 12.59 -5.25 15.78
C LEU A 129 13.79 -6.00 15.22
N VAL A 130 14.93 -5.33 15.09
CA VAL A 130 16.15 -5.98 14.60
C VAL A 130 16.60 -7.07 15.55
N ARG A 131 16.61 -6.82 16.87
CA ARG A 131 16.98 -7.81 17.87
C ARG A 131 16.06 -9.03 17.88
N ARG A 132 14.73 -8.83 17.81
CA ARG A 132 13.76 -9.92 17.99
C ARG A 132 13.47 -10.71 16.72
N HIS A 133 13.45 -10.04 15.57
CA HIS A 133 12.89 -10.61 14.34
C HIS A 133 13.88 -10.69 13.18
N ALA A 134 14.80 -9.72 13.05
CA ALA A 134 15.81 -9.77 12.01
C ALA A 134 17.02 -10.61 12.41
N ARG A 135 17.45 -10.53 13.69
CA ARG A 135 18.69 -11.10 14.24
C ARG A 135 19.90 -10.65 13.42
N ARG A 136 20.56 -9.58 13.86
CA ARG A 136 21.65 -8.91 13.14
C ARG A 136 22.69 -9.88 12.59
N GLU A 137 23.04 -10.89 13.37
CA GLU A 137 24.00 -11.94 13.04
C GLU A 137 23.64 -12.78 11.81
N ARG A 138 22.36 -12.83 11.41
CA ARG A 138 21.89 -13.57 10.22
C ARG A 138 21.93 -12.72 8.94
N ILE A 139 22.17 -11.41 9.05
CA ILE A 139 22.15 -10.52 7.88
C ILE A 139 23.43 -10.68 7.07
N VAL A 140 23.31 -11.28 5.90
CA VAL A 140 24.45 -11.53 4.99
C VAL A 140 24.64 -10.43 3.94
N GLU A 141 23.57 -9.70 3.61
CA GLU A 141 23.63 -8.55 2.69
C GLU A 141 22.74 -7.42 3.18
N GLY A 142 23.19 -6.17 3.03
CA GLY A 142 22.44 -4.97 3.45
C GLY A 142 22.68 -4.52 4.90
N GLY A 143 23.64 -5.12 5.60
CA GLY A 143 23.93 -4.83 7.02
C GLY A 143 24.17 -3.36 7.33
N ALA A 144 24.89 -2.62 6.47
CA ALA A 144 25.16 -1.19 6.71
C ALA A 144 23.88 -0.33 6.82
N LEU A 145 22.85 -0.63 6.02
CA LEU A 145 21.56 0.06 6.09
C LEU A 145 20.78 -0.34 7.36
N VAL A 146 20.91 -1.59 7.78
CA VAL A 146 20.34 -2.07 9.05
C VAL A 146 20.98 -1.33 10.23
N GLU A 147 22.30 -1.17 10.24
CA GLU A 147 22.99 -0.41 11.28
C GLU A 147 22.56 1.06 11.32
N ALA A 148 22.45 1.69 10.15
CA ALA A 148 21.99 3.08 10.06
C ALA A 148 20.59 3.26 10.65
N VAL A 149 19.64 2.35 10.34
CA VAL A 149 18.27 2.47 10.85
C VAL A 149 18.18 2.16 12.34
N VAL A 150 19.00 1.21 12.84
CA VAL A 150 19.08 0.91 14.28
C VAL A 150 19.69 2.09 15.04
N GLY A 151 20.74 2.71 14.52
CA GLY A 151 21.38 3.88 15.13
C GLY A 151 20.47 5.11 15.19
N ALA A 152 19.52 5.24 14.26
CA ALA A 152 18.51 6.29 14.30
C ALA A 152 17.38 6.06 15.34
N ASP A 153 17.22 4.81 15.82
CA ASP A 153 16.22 4.36 16.82
C ASP A 153 14.77 4.86 16.61
N GLY A 154 14.39 5.04 15.35
CA GLY A 154 13.06 5.49 14.94
C GLY A 154 12.01 4.36 14.89
N PRO A 155 10.73 4.73 14.67
CA PRO A 155 9.71 3.78 14.27
C PRO A 155 10.07 3.09 12.94
N LEU A 156 9.89 1.77 12.92
CA LEU A 156 10.28 0.92 11.80
C LEU A 156 9.21 -0.15 11.58
N GLY A 157 8.83 -0.37 10.33
CA GLY A 157 8.16 -1.59 9.91
C GLY A 157 9.18 -2.64 9.46
N LEU A 158 8.88 -3.91 9.71
CA LEU A 158 9.67 -5.04 9.25
C LEU A 158 8.75 -6.09 8.65
N ALA A 159 9.05 -6.51 7.41
CA ALA A 159 8.42 -7.67 6.80
C ALA A 159 9.46 -8.76 6.46
N ARG A 160 9.10 -10.02 6.70
CA ARG A 160 9.93 -11.19 6.34
C ARG A 160 9.30 -11.90 5.16
N VAL A 161 10.10 -12.15 4.14
CA VAL A 161 9.69 -12.83 2.91
C VAL A 161 10.58 -14.04 2.67
N VAL A 162 9.97 -15.20 2.48
CA VAL A 162 10.67 -16.46 2.21
C VAL A 162 10.33 -16.93 0.81
N HIS A 163 11.36 -17.33 0.05
CA HIS A 163 11.24 -17.90 -1.28
C HIS A 163 12.27 -19.00 -1.50
N GLY A 164 11.84 -20.26 -1.35
CA GLY A 164 12.75 -21.41 -1.32
C GLY A 164 13.74 -21.28 -0.16
N THR A 165 15.04 -21.37 -0.46
CA THR A 165 16.13 -21.22 0.52
C THR A 165 16.55 -19.77 0.75
N ARG A 166 15.81 -18.79 0.24
CA ARG A 166 16.14 -17.37 0.37
C ARG A 166 15.21 -16.68 1.35
N GLU A 167 15.78 -15.95 2.29
CA GLU A 167 15.06 -15.08 3.22
C GLU A 167 15.42 -13.62 2.98
N PHE A 168 14.39 -12.81 2.76
CA PHE A 168 14.50 -11.36 2.60
C PHE A 168 13.83 -10.66 3.78
N LEU A 169 14.48 -9.61 4.26
CA LEU A 169 13.93 -8.72 5.27
C LEU A 169 13.73 -7.35 4.65
N VAL A 170 12.49 -6.86 4.68
CA VAL A 170 12.09 -5.56 4.17
C VAL A 170 11.93 -4.62 5.34
N PHE A 171 12.78 -3.61 5.40
CA PHE A 171 12.73 -2.56 6.40
C PHE A 171 11.97 -1.37 5.83
N LEU A 172 11.04 -0.85 6.60
CA LEU A 172 10.06 0.15 6.21
C LEU A 172 10.12 1.33 7.22
N PRO A 173 11.14 2.19 7.14
CA PRO A 173 11.27 3.34 8.04
C PRO A 173 10.06 4.27 7.88
N GLN A 174 9.59 4.88 8.96
CA GLN A 174 8.45 5.79 8.88
C GLN A 174 8.74 7.04 8.04
N ASP A 175 9.92 7.63 8.20
CA ASP A 175 10.30 8.89 7.57
C ASP A 175 11.36 8.69 6.46
N GLY A 176 11.45 7.48 5.90
CA GLY A 176 12.54 7.11 5.00
C GLY A 176 12.14 6.14 3.91
N ARG A 177 13.06 5.93 2.96
CA ARG A 177 12.84 4.97 1.88
C ARG A 177 12.98 3.54 2.42
N PRO A 178 12.07 2.63 2.05
CA PRO A 178 12.23 1.22 2.38
C PRO A 178 13.55 0.68 1.83
N PHE A 179 14.08 -0.35 2.46
CA PHE A 179 15.25 -1.07 1.94
C PHE A 179 15.14 -2.56 2.23
N VAL A 180 15.91 -3.33 1.49
CA VAL A 180 15.89 -4.80 1.53
C VAL A 180 17.24 -5.30 2.00
N ALA A 181 17.22 -6.22 2.96
CA ALA A 181 18.38 -7.00 3.38
C ALA A 181 18.15 -8.48 3.09
N ARG A 182 19.23 -9.24 2.97
CA ARG A 182 19.18 -10.71 2.90
C ARG A 182 19.62 -11.29 4.23
N ALA A 183 18.88 -12.28 4.69
CA ALA A 183 19.22 -13.08 5.84
C ALA A 183 19.50 -14.53 5.43
N GLU A 184 20.34 -15.22 6.19
CA GLU A 184 20.36 -16.68 6.16
C GLU A 184 18.98 -17.21 6.59
N PRO A 185 18.51 -18.34 6.03
CA PRO A 185 17.25 -18.96 6.44
C PRO A 185 17.21 -19.17 7.95
N GLY A 186 16.13 -18.75 8.59
CA GLY A 186 15.91 -19.04 9.99
C GLY A 186 15.58 -20.52 10.21
N PRO A 187 15.91 -21.10 11.37
CA PRO A 187 15.28 -22.34 11.82
C PRO A 187 13.77 -22.15 12.04
#